data_AF-A0A3N5N4D0-F1
#
_entry.id   AF-A0A3N5N4D0-F1
#
_cell.length_a   1.000
_cell.length_b   1.000
_cell.length_c   1.000
_cell.angle_alpha   90.00
_cell.angle_beta   90.00
_cell.angle_gamma   90.00
#
_symmetry.space_group_name_H-M   'P 1'
#
loop_
_entity.id
_entity.type
_entity.pdbx_description
1 polymer ?
#
loop_
_entity_poly.entity_id
_entity_poly.type
_entity_poly.pdbx_seq_one_letter_code
_entity_poly.pdbx_strand_id
1 'polypeptide(L)'
;MRKGMVILLGLLCLLGTAAAMGSTNFDLSWNVIGGGGGSTTSTVYKLGGTVGQITGLSTSTNYKLQAGFWVTGDACGLSVVPLPGYANLPTDPDGDCIYEDLNANGRLDFADVVLYFNQMTWIAANEPIAAFDLNGNGRIDFADIVALFNEI
;
A
#
# COMPACT_ATOMS: atom_id res chain seq x y z
N MET A 1 10.23 -56.35 22.95
CA MET A 1 10.18 -55.07 23.70
C MET A 1 10.16 -53.81 22.82
N ARG A 2 10.88 -53.72 21.69
CA ARG A 2 10.95 -52.48 20.87
C ARG A 2 9.66 -52.08 20.13
N LYS A 3 8.84 -53.03 19.67
CA LYS A 3 7.60 -52.72 18.93
C LYS A 3 6.51 -52.07 19.79
N GLY A 4 6.38 -52.48 21.06
CA GLY A 4 5.39 -51.91 21.98
C GLY A 4 5.66 -50.45 22.35
N MET A 5 6.95 -50.07 22.45
CA MET A 5 7.34 -48.71 22.80
C MET A 5 7.08 -47.70 21.68
N VAL A 6 7.24 -48.10 20.41
CA VAL A 6 6.93 -47.25 19.25
C VAL A 6 5.41 -47.02 19.11
N ILE A 7 4.61 -48.05 19.38
CA ILE A 7 3.14 -47.94 19.38
C ILE A 7 2.69 -47.00 20.50
N LEU A 8 3.26 -47.14 21.70
CA LEU A 8 2.92 -46.28 22.85
C LEU A 8 3.31 -44.81 22.61
N LEU A 9 4.47 -44.55 21.98
CA LEU A 9 4.90 -43.20 21.63
C LEU A 9 3.99 -42.57 20.56
N GLY A 10 3.60 -43.35 19.55
CA GLY A 10 2.67 -42.90 18.50
C GLY A 10 1.29 -42.57 19.06
N LEU A 11 0.79 -43.37 20.01
CA LEU A 11 -0.46 -43.09 20.73
C LEU A 11 -0.38 -41.83 21.58
N LEU A 12 0.77 -41.55 22.20
CA LEU A 12 0.95 -40.35 23.03
C LEU A 12 0.96 -39.06 22.20
N CYS A 13 1.50 -39.11 20.98
CA CYS A 13 1.51 -37.97 20.05
C CYS A 13 0.11 -37.63 19.48
N LEU A 14 -0.84 -38.56 19.53
CA LEU A 14 -2.22 -38.35 19.06
C LEU A 14 -3.13 -37.68 20.11
N LEU A 15 -2.67 -37.54 21.36
CA LEU A 15 -3.45 -36.97 22.47
C LEU A 15 -3.26 -35.45 22.66
N GLY A 16 -2.47 -34.80 21.79
CA GLY A 16 -2.11 -33.38 21.91
C GLY A 16 -3.03 -32.38 21.22
N THR A 17 -4.30 -32.71 20.94
CA THR A 17 -5.24 -31.75 20.33
C THR A 17 -5.75 -30.78 21.40
N ALA A 18 -5.20 -29.56 21.43
CA ALA A 18 -5.76 -28.48 22.23
C ALA A 18 -7.11 -28.04 21.63
N ALA A 19 -8.21 -28.40 22.28
CA ALA A 19 -9.53 -27.86 21.97
C ALA A 19 -9.74 -26.52 22.69
N ALA A 20 -10.43 -25.58 22.05
CA ALA A 20 -10.88 -24.36 22.72
C ALA A 20 -11.82 -24.73 23.89
N MET A 21 -11.58 -24.16 25.07
CA MET A 21 -12.37 -24.44 26.26
C MET A 21 -13.71 -23.67 26.18
N GLY A 22 -14.81 -24.38 25.93
CA GLY A 22 -16.17 -23.85 25.95
C GLY A 22 -17.02 -24.50 27.04
N SER A 23 -17.95 -23.74 27.63
CA SER A 23 -18.96 -24.23 28.57
C SER A 23 -20.36 -23.85 28.11
N THR A 24 -21.40 -24.53 28.62
CA THR A 24 -22.80 -24.21 28.33
C THR A 24 -23.21 -22.77 28.68
N ASN A 25 -22.48 -22.13 29.59
CA ASN A 25 -22.79 -20.77 30.06
C ASN A 25 -21.78 -19.71 29.57
N PHE A 26 -20.57 -20.13 29.18
CA PHE A 26 -19.47 -19.25 28.79
C PHE A 26 -18.65 -19.92 27.69
N ASP A 27 -18.61 -19.30 26.52
CA ASP A 27 -17.70 -19.66 25.44
C ASP A 27 -16.60 -18.60 25.36
N LEU A 28 -15.33 -19.05 25.35
CA LEU A 28 -14.21 -18.20 24.94
C LEU A 28 -14.13 -18.24 23.42
N SER A 29 -15.20 -17.80 22.74
CA SER A 29 -15.15 -17.61 21.29
C SER A 29 -14.11 -16.54 21.03
N TRP A 30 -13.08 -16.88 20.27
CA TRP A 30 -12.08 -15.91 19.82
C TRP A 30 -12.75 -14.98 18.79
N ASN A 31 -13.45 -13.95 19.28
CA ASN A 31 -13.98 -12.92 18.40
C ASN A 31 -12.81 -11.98 18.07
N VAL A 32 -12.22 -12.16 16.89
CA VAL A 32 -11.25 -11.20 16.36
C VAL A 32 -11.98 -10.21 15.47
N ILE A 33 -11.90 -8.94 15.82
CA ILE A 33 -12.19 -7.86 14.88
C ILE A 33 -10.96 -7.77 13.97
N GLY A 34 -10.98 -8.52 12.86
CA GLY A 34 -9.85 -8.72 11.95
C GLY A 34 -9.47 -7.51 11.09
N GLY A 35 -10.13 -6.38 11.30
CA GLY A 35 -10.04 -5.19 10.46
C GLY A 35 -11.39 -4.81 9.89
N GLY A 36 -11.56 -3.51 9.66
CA GLY A 36 -12.74 -2.90 9.04
C GLY A 36 -12.47 -1.42 8.82
N GLY A 37 -13.22 -0.80 7.92
CA GLY A 37 -13.06 0.62 7.62
C GLY A 37 -13.83 1.02 6.38
N GLY A 38 -13.94 2.31 6.15
CA GLY A 38 -14.66 2.86 5.00
C GLY A 38 -14.45 4.37 4.88
N SER A 39 -14.70 4.88 3.68
CA SER A 39 -14.77 6.31 3.44
C SER A 39 -16.22 6.72 3.25
N THR A 40 -16.66 7.71 4.02
CA THR A 40 -17.93 8.37 3.84
C THR A 40 -17.68 9.73 3.21
N THR A 41 -18.29 9.96 2.05
CA THR A 41 -18.12 11.20 1.29
C THR A 41 -19.37 12.07 1.33
N SER A 42 -19.14 13.37 1.27
CA SER A 42 -20.12 14.41 0.94
C SER A 42 -19.52 15.28 -0.16
N THR A 43 -20.26 16.28 -0.63
CA THR A 43 -19.79 17.20 -1.68
C THR A 43 -18.56 18.03 -1.26
N VAL A 44 -18.34 18.23 0.05
CA VAL A 44 -17.28 19.14 0.56
C VAL A 44 -16.27 18.42 1.46
N TYR A 45 -16.66 17.30 2.06
CA TYR A 45 -15.84 16.60 3.04
C TYR A 45 -15.81 15.09 2.78
N LYS A 46 -14.67 14.49 3.10
CA LYS A 46 -14.45 13.04 3.15
C LYS A 46 -14.03 12.68 4.57
N LEU A 47 -14.75 11.76 5.20
CA LEU A 47 -14.35 11.16 6.47
C LEU A 47 -13.93 9.72 6.21
N GLY A 48 -12.71 9.37 6.61
CA GLY A 48 -12.31 7.97 6.77
C GLY A 48 -12.64 7.48 8.17
N GLY A 49 -12.91 6.18 8.30
CA GLY A 49 -12.96 5.49 9.59
C GLY A 49 -12.34 4.11 9.47
N THR A 50 -11.68 3.65 10.53
CA THR A 50 -11.17 2.27 10.62
C THR A 50 -11.63 1.63 11.93
N VAL A 51 -11.79 0.32 11.90
CA VAL A 51 -11.94 -0.55 13.05
C VAL A 51 -10.72 -1.47 13.06
N GLY A 52 -9.88 -1.35 14.09
CA GLY A 52 -8.61 -2.07 14.20
C GLY A 52 -7.39 -1.14 14.28
N GLN A 53 -6.21 -1.71 14.56
CA GLN A 53 -4.96 -0.98 14.73
C GLN A 53 -4.37 -0.57 13.37
N ILE A 54 -3.92 0.70 13.25
CA ILE A 54 -3.00 1.09 12.18
C ILE A 54 -1.67 0.38 12.47
N THR A 55 -1.34 -0.65 11.70
CA THR A 55 -0.13 -1.46 12.00
C THR A 55 1.16 -0.75 11.60
N GLY A 56 1.06 0.39 10.90
CA GLY A 56 2.20 1.17 10.41
C GLY A 56 2.80 0.63 9.12
N LEU A 57 3.79 1.34 8.60
CA LEU A 57 4.57 0.94 7.42
C LEU A 57 5.75 0.06 7.86
N SER A 58 5.87 -1.13 7.24
CA SER A 58 7.07 -1.96 7.32
C SER A 58 7.82 -1.90 5.98
N THR A 59 9.10 -1.57 6.02
CA THR A 59 9.95 -1.41 4.82
C THR A 59 11.10 -2.41 4.82
N SER A 60 11.40 -2.94 3.64
CA SER A 60 12.65 -3.62 3.29
C SER A 60 13.18 -3.06 1.96
N THR A 61 14.34 -3.55 1.50
CA THR A 61 14.89 -3.18 0.19
C THR A 61 13.97 -3.56 -0.97
N ASN A 62 13.15 -4.60 -0.82
CA ASN A 62 12.35 -5.18 -1.92
C ASN A 62 10.84 -5.05 -1.74
N TYR A 63 10.38 -4.82 -0.50
CA TYR A 63 8.96 -4.86 -0.16
C TYR A 63 8.62 -3.76 0.83
N LYS A 64 7.46 -3.15 0.62
CA LYS A 64 6.74 -2.36 1.60
C LYS A 64 5.47 -3.13 1.97
N LEU A 65 5.27 -3.37 3.26
CA LEU A 65 4.05 -3.96 3.79
C LEU A 65 3.35 -2.92 4.64
N GLN A 66 2.10 -2.65 4.28
CA GLN A 66 1.26 -1.74 5.03
C GLN A 66 -0.08 -2.43 5.28
N ALA A 67 -0.48 -2.50 6.55
CA ALA A 67 -1.70 -3.18 6.95
C ALA A 67 -2.57 -2.27 7.82
N GLY A 68 -3.89 -2.41 7.66
CA GLY A 68 -4.90 -1.51 8.20
C GLY A 68 -5.54 -0.66 7.09
N PHE A 69 -6.70 -0.06 7.38
CA PHE A 69 -7.46 0.74 6.41
C PHE A 69 -6.84 2.13 6.16
N TRP A 70 -6.06 2.66 7.11
CA TRP A 70 -5.31 3.93 6.97
C TRP A 70 -3.85 3.65 6.65
N VAL A 71 -3.63 3.17 5.44
CA VAL A 71 -2.33 3.16 4.81
C VAL A 71 -1.95 4.65 4.58
N THR A 72 -0.98 5.16 5.32
CA THR A 72 -0.36 6.50 5.16
C THR A 72 0.84 6.50 4.20
N GLY A 73 1.08 5.41 3.47
CA GLY A 73 1.76 5.53 2.18
C GLY A 73 0.70 6.07 1.22
N ASP A 74 1.09 6.97 0.33
CA ASP A 74 0.22 7.62 -0.67
C ASP A 74 -0.96 6.71 -1.06
N ALA A 75 -2.18 7.27 -1.14
CA ALA A 75 -3.46 6.55 -1.18
C ALA A 75 -3.53 5.35 -2.16
N CYS A 76 -2.57 5.29 -3.06
CA CYS A 76 -2.36 4.41 -4.20
C CYS A 76 -1.43 3.22 -3.92
N GLY A 77 -0.75 3.19 -2.76
CA GLY A 77 0.15 2.10 -2.36
C GLY A 77 1.44 2.03 -3.21
N LEU A 78 1.76 3.10 -3.95
CA LEU A 78 2.94 3.19 -4.78
C LEU A 78 4.13 3.71 -3.96
N SER A 79 5.30 3.17 -4.27
CA SER A 79 6.55 3.51 -3.59
C SER A 79 7.37 4.43 -4.48
N VAL A 80 7.05 5.71 -4.50
CA VAL A 80 7.82 6.70 -5.24
C VAL A 80 9.08 7.15 -4.48
N VAL A 81 10.05 7.72 -5.19
CA VAL A 81 11.27 8.31 -4.62
C VAL A 81 11.44 9.77 -5.09
N PRO A 82 12.27 10.59 -4.42
CA PRO A 82 12.50 11.96 -4.89
C PRO A 82 13.26 11.96 -6.22
N LEU A 83 12.87 12.84 -7.15
CA LEU A 83 13.59 13.01 -8.40
C LEU A 83 15.00 13.56 -8.16
N PRO A 84 15.97 13.29 -9.07
CA PRO A 84 17.33 13.81 -8.95
C PRO A 84 17.37 15.33 -8.76
N GLY A 85 17.96 15.78 -7.64
CA GLY A 85 18.04 17.20 -7.29
C GLY A 85 16.91 17.72 -6.41
N TYR A 86 15.92 16.89 -6.08
CA TYR A 86 14.79 17.21 -5.21
C TYR A 86 14.85 16.39 -3.92
N ALA A 87 14.39 16.97 -2.81
CA ALA A 87 14.38 16.34 -1.50
C ALA A 87 13.03 15.71 -1.14
N ASN A 88 11.95 16.24 -1.70
CA ASN A 88 10.59 15.80 -1.44
C ASN A 88 10.16 14.78 -2.50
N LEU A 89 9.24 13.89 -2.09
CA LEU A 89 8.60 12.94 -2.99
C LEU A 89 7.62 13.67 -3.90
N PRO A 90 7.45 13.23 -5.16
CA PRO A 90 6.31 13.62 -5.98
C PRO A 90 5.00 13.45 -5.22
N THR A 91 4.03 14.30 -5.50
CA THR A 91 2.70 14.24 -4.89
C THR A 91 1.61 14.13 -5.94
N ASP A 92 0.45 13.66 -5.48
CA ASP A 92 -0.81 13.49 -6.22
C ASP A 92 -1.85 14.48 -5.62
N PRO A 93 -1.93 15.71 -6.15
CA PRO A 93 -2.90 16.71 -5.73
C PRO A 93 -4.38 16.30 -5.85
N ASP A 94 -4.76 15.53 -6.87
CA ASP A 94 -6.17 15.26 -7.20
C ASP A 94 -6.68 13.89 -6.68
N GLY A 95 -5.77 13.01 -6.31
CA GLY A 95 -5.99 11.72 -5.67
C GLY A 95 -6.31 10.58 -6.62
N ASP A 96 -5.96 10.68 -7.90
CA ASP A 96 -6.26 9.67 -8.93
C ASP A 96 -5.19 8.56 -9.08
N CYS A 97 -4.10 8.67 -8.32
CA CYS A 97 -2.92 7.79 -8.31
C CYS A 97 -1.89 7.99 -9.41
N ILE A 98 -2.03 9.06 -10.18
CA ILE A 98 -0.97 9.63 -10.98
C ILE A 98 -0.26 10.71 -10.15
N TYR A 99 1.04 10.89 -10.37
CA TYR A 99 1.85 11.84 -9.62
C TYR A 99 2.28 12.96 -10.55
N GLU A 100 1.44 13.98 -10.64
CA GLU A 100 1.62 15.14 -11.53
C GLU A 100 2.46 16.28 -10.90
N ASP A 101 2.52 16.41 -9.57
CA ASP A 101 3.37 17.39 -8.87
C ASP A 101 4.73 16.75 -8.52
N LEU A 102 5.63 16.76 -9.51
CA LEU A 102 6.95 16.12 -9.44
C LEU A 102 7.91 16.82 -8.49
N ASN A 103 7.75 18.13 -8.33
CA ASN A 103 8.64 18.95 -7.51
C ASN A 103 8.11 19.16 -6.07
N ALA A 104 6.91 18.67 -5.80
CA ALA A 104 6.22 18.69 -4.51
C ALA A 104 6.01 20.11 -3.97
N ASN A 105 5.63 21.06 -4.84
CA ASN A 105 5.31 22.44 -4.43
C ASN A 105 3.82 22.63 -4.08
N GLY A 106 3.01 21.58 -4.18
CA GLY A 106 1.58 21.56 -3.94
C GLY A 106 0.74 22.01 -5.14
N ARG A 107 1.30 22.03 -6.36
CA ARG A 107 0.62 22.45 -7.59
C ARG A 107 1.11 21.64 -8.77
N LEU A 108 0.19 21.27 -9.65
CA LEU A 108 0.51 20.88 -11.02
C LEU A 108 0.79 22.16 -11.83
N ASP A 109 2.02 22.36 -12.29
CA ASP A 109 2.36 23.48 -13.17
C ASP A 109 3.41 23.14 -14.24
N PHE A 110 3.83 24.13 -15.02
CA PHE A 110 4.76 23.93 -16.12
C PHE A 110 6.17 23.50 -15.67
N ALA A 111 6.54 23.76 -14.41
CA ALA A 111 7.80 23.26 -13.86
C ALA A 111 7.81 21.73 -13.79
N ASP A 112 6.65 21.11 -13.53
CA ASP A 112 6.50 19.65 -13.52
C ASP A 112 6.64 19.07 -14.92
N VAL A 113 6.06 19.70 -15.94
CA VAL A 113 6.23 19.29 -17.35
C VAL A 113 7.69 19.30 -17.77
N VAL A 114 8.41 20.38 -17.44
CA VAL A 114 9.84 20.50 -17.74
C VAL A 114 10.66 19.47 -16.95
N LEU A 115 10.30 19.22 -15.69
CA LEU A 115 10.97 18.25 -14.85
C LEU A 115 10.76 16.82 -15.36
N TYR A 116 9.54 16.47 -15.74
CA TYR A 116 9.20 15.18 -16.35
C TYR A 116 10.05 14.97 -17.60
N PHE A 117 10.08 15.95 -18.50
CA PHE A 117 10.88 15.89 -19.72
C PHE A 117 12.37 15.65 -19.43
N ASN A 118 12.93 16.37 -18.47
CA ASN A 118 14.35 16.25 -18.13
C ASN A 118 14.70 14.94 -17.42
N GLN A 119 13.76 14.35 -16.68
CA GLN A 119 13.98 13.15 -15.86
C GLN A 119 13.31 11.89 -16.42
N MET A 120 12.70 11.94 -17.60
CA MET A 120 11.94 10.82 -18.19
C MET A 120 12.71 9.49 -18.17
N THR A 121 13.97 9.50 -18.60
CA THR A 121 14.83 8.30 -18.59
C THR A 121 15.07 7.78 -17.18
N TRP A 122 15.20 8.68 -16.20
CA TRP A 122 15.42 8.29 -14.80
C TRP A 122 14.13 7.76 -14.18
N ILE A 123 13.00 8.42 -14.40
CA ILE A 123 11.66 7.98 -13.96
C ILE A 123 11.39 6.57 -14.49
N ALA A 124 11.56 6.35 -15.79
CA ALA A 124 11.35 5.04 -16.42
C ALA A 124 12.21 3.91 -15.81
N ALA A 125 13.36 4.24 -15.21
CA ALA A 125 14.30 3.27 -14.66
C ALA A 125 14.19 3.08 -13.14
N ASN A 126 13.65 4.05 -12.39
CA ASN A 126 13.71 4.08 -10.92
C ASN A 126 12.32 4.20 -10.26
N GLU A 127 11.31 4.64 -11.01
CA GLU A 127 9.97 4.88 -10.49
C GLU A 127 8.97 3.79 -10.94
N PRO A 128 7.87 3.60 -10.18
CA PRO A 128 6.76 2.76 -10.62
C PRO A 128 6.09 3.34 -11.86
N ILE A 129 6.00 2.56 -12.94
CA ILE A 129 5.33 3.00 -14.18
C ILE A 129 3.89 3.47 -13.89
N ALA A 130 3.15 2.75 -13.04
CA ALA A 130 1.78 3.09 -12.70
C ALA A 130 1.58 4.46 -12.04
N ALA A 131 2.63 5.07 -11.46
CA ALA A 131 2.56 6.41 -10.87
C ALA A 131 2.78 7.53 -11.90
N PHE A 132 3.43 7.23 -13.03
CA PHE A 132 3.91 8.23 -13.99
C PHE A 132 3.45 7.96 -15.42
N ASP A 133 2.66 6.92 -15.67
CA ASP A 133 2.01 6.64 -16.96
C ASP A 133 0.69 7.40 -17.07
N LEU A 134 0.80 8.72 -17.27
CA LEU A 134 -0.33 9.65 -17.29
C LEU A 134 -1.34 9.33 -18.41
N ASN A 135 -0.89 8.71 -19.50
CA ASN A 135 -1.77 8.35 -20.60
C ASN A 135 -2.28 6.89 -20.55
N GLY A 136 -1.81 6.09 -19.59
CA GLY A 136 -2.28 4.72 -19.32
C GLY A 136 -1.90 3.69 -20.38
N ASN A 137 -0.81 3.89 -21.13
CA ASN A 137 -0.37 2.98 -22.20
C ASN A 137 0.65 1.92 -21.73
N GLY A 138 0.98 1.91 -20.45
CA GLY A 138 1.87 0.95 -19.79
C GLY A 138 3.35 1.25 -19.96
N ARG A 139 3.73 2.46 -20.39
CA ARG A 139 5.14 2.84 -20.60
C ARG A 139 5.34 4.33 -20.34
N ILE A 140 6.55 4.68 -19.93
CA ILE A 140 6.98 6.07 -19.74
C ILE A 140 7.52 6.60 -21.07
N ASP A 141 6.78 7.51 -21.71
CA ASP A 141 7.13 8.11 -22.99
C ASP A 141 6.64 9.57 -23.14
N PHE A 142 6.72 10.09 -24.36
CA PHE A 142 6.33 11.48 -24.63
C PHE A 142 4.81 11.71 -24.56
N ALA A 143 3.98 10.66 -24.71
CA ALA A 143 2.54 10.80 -24.57
C ALA A 143 2.13 11.11 -23.13
N ASP A 144 2.92 10.69 -22.14
CA ASP A 144 2.72 11.08 -20.73
C ASP A 144 2.91 12.57 -20.51
N ILE A 145 3.94 13.17 -21.13
CA ILE A 145 4.17 14.61 -21.05
C ILE A 145 3.02 15.39 -21.69
N VAL A 146 2.48 14.88 -22.80
CA VAL A 146 1.32 15.51 -23.46
C VAL A 146 0.08 15.40 -22.57
N ALA A 147 -0.13 14.26 -21.90
CA ALA A 147 -1.21 14.10 -20.93
C ALA A 147 -1.06 15.09 -19.77
N LEU A 148 0.14 15.14 -19.15
CA LEU A 148 0.46 16.08 -18.07
C LEU A 148 0.21 17.53 -18.45
N PHE A 149 0.62 17.94 -19.65
CA PHE A 149 0.41 19.30 -20.13
C PHE A 149 -1.07 19.65 -20.33
N ASN A 150 -1.90 18.68 -20.72
CA ASN A 150 -3.33 18.91 -20.94
C ASN A 150 -4.13 19.04 -19.63
N GLU A 151 -3.51 18.70 -18.50
CA GLU A 151 -4.13 18.69 -17.18
C GLU A 151 -3.91 20.00 -16.40
N ILE A 152 -2.95 20.83 -16.83
CA ILE A 152 -2.70 22.18 -16.32
C ILE A 152 -3.84 23.14 -16.71
#